data_AF-A0A519Y2X3-F1
#
_entry.id   AF-A0A519Y2X3-F1
#
_cell.length_a   1.000
_cell.length_b   1.000
_cell.length_c   1.000
_cell.angle_alpha   90.00
_cell.angle_beta   90.00
_cell.angle_gamma   90.00
#
_symmetry.space_group_name_H-M   'P 1'
#
loop_
_entity.id
_entity.type
_entity.pdbx_description
1 polymer ?
#
loop_
_entity_poly.entity_id
_entity_poly.type
_entity_poly.pdbx_seq_one_letter_code
_entity_poly.pdbx_strand_id
1 'polypeptide(L)'
;GFNQTNYNDGLTAQTWQTLYVGVFRANQVIANVPNIAMDETTKKRIIAEAKFLRALFYFNLTLYYGRPPLMLTPSQPKDVPANATTAQAYAQVAKDLTEAIADLPVSYSAADLGRATKGAAYALLGKTYLQQRMYQQAADAFAYLVTGAGSSTYALTADYRDNFIITKENNSESIFEIQFSENQSESTDDDVDESRINNTGTSISQFFAPPGVGFSDGAARRWVIDEFLQERTVANAQDPRLAASFIFNNANPAGPAATIVYGQTFQSRYGTGPDANGVWFRKLLNDHWKNQEGFRSPNNYRLIRYADVLLMYAECLNGLNRTAEAYPLVDRVRQRAGLATLTVAKPGLNQAQFLTQLKHERLTELAGEGWRWADLQRWGDLSPALATRDADFTGFIVGKHEVYPIPQSDIDLNSNLTQNPKY
;
A
#
# COMPACT_ATOMS: atom_id res chain seq x y z
N GLY A 1 4.94 1.59 17.03
CA GLY A 1 4.18 0.33 17.06
C GLY A 1 2.70 0.58 17.27
N PHE A 2 1.82 -0.39 16.99
CA PHE A 2 0.36 -0.28 17.20
C PHE A 2 -0.10 -0.41 18.66
N ASN A 3 0.85 -0.50 19.60
CA ASN A 3 0.58 -0.37 21.03
C ASN A 3 0.41 1.12 21.38
N GLN A 4 -0.78 1.66 21.10
CA GLN A 4 -1.11 3.06 21.32
C GLN A 4 -1.78 3.25 22.69
N THR A 5 -1.11 3.98 23.58
CA THR A 5 -1.62 4.31 24.92
C THR A 5 -2.28 5.69 24.99
N ASN A 6 -1.99 6.58 24.03
CA ASN A 6 -2.64 7.87 23.86
C ASN A 6 -3.63 7.80 22.69
N TYR A 7 -4.93 7.93 22.97
CA TYR A 7 -5.98 7.82 21.94
C TYR A 7 -6.10 9.06 21.07
N ASN A 8 -5.43 10.15 21.47
CA ASN A 8 -5.27 11.36 20.69
C ASN A 8 -3.82 11.54 20.20
N ASP A 9 -3.08 10.44 20.06
CA ASP A 9 -1.77 10.47 19.41
C ASP A 9 -1.88 11.13 18.02
N GLY A 10 -1.02 12.12 17.76
CA GLY A 10 -1.20 13.06 16.64
C GLY A 10 -1.34 12.36 15.30
N LEU A 11 -0.46 11.39 15.00
CA LEU A 11 -0.46 10.67 13.72
C LEU A 11 -1.75 9.86 13.54
N THR A 12 -2.22 9.22 14.61
CA THR A 12 -3.41 8.38 14.59
C THR A 12 -4.69 9.21 14.48
N ALA A 13 -4.80 10.30 15.23
CA ALA A 13 -5.97 11.17 15.20
C ALA A 13 -6.07 11.99 13.90
N GLN A 14 -4.94 12.51 13.41
CA GLN A 14 -4.88 13.27 12.14
C GLN A 14 -5.21 12.39 10.94
N THR A 15 -4.76 11.12 10.93
CA THR A 15 -5.12 10.17 9.87
C THR A 15 -6.64 9.96 9.81
N TRP A 16 -7.31 9.79 10.95
CA TRP A 16 -8.77 9.66 11.02
C TRP A 16 -9.46 10.89 10.45
N GLN A 17 -9.07 12.08 10.93
CA GLN A 17 -9.64 13.36 10.49
C GLN A 17 -9.46 13.59 8.99
N THR A 18 -8.24 13.36 8.48
CA THR A 18 -7.91 13.53 7.06
C THR A 18 -8.73 12.62 6.16
N LEU A 19 -8.94 11.37 6.57
CA LEU A 19 -9.79 10.44 5.83
C LEU A 19 -11.25 10.91 5.79
N TYR A 20 -11.79 11.46 6.88
CA TYR A 20 -13.16 12.02 6.88
C TYR A 20 -13.28 13.33 6.09
N VAL A 21 -12.23 14.15 6.02
CA VAL A 21 -12.19 15.29 5.07
C VAL A 21 -12.32 14.80 3.64
N GLY A 22 -11.60 13.72 3.28
CA GLY A 22 -11.73 13.06 1.99
C GLY A 22 -13.16 12.55 1.71
N VAL A 23 -13.77 11.85 2.69
CA VAL A 23 -15.16 11.39 2.60
C VAL A 23 -16.13 12.55 2.39
N PHE A 24 -15.99 13.63 3.16
CA PHE A 24 -16.83 14.82 3.04
C PHE A 24 -16.71 15.45 1.64
N ARG A 25 -15.49 15.64 1.14
CA ARG A 25 -15.24 16.20 -0.21
C ARG A 25 -15.87 15.31 -1.30
N ALA A 26 -15.74 13.99 -1.21
CA ALA A 26 -16.39 13.07 -2.14
C ALA A 26 -17.93 13.15 -2.07
N ASN A 27 -18.50 13.25 -0.87
CA ASN A 27 -19.93 13.41 -0.67
C ASN A 27 -20.47 14.69 -1.31
N GLN A 28 -19.73 15.80 -1.26
CA GLN A 28 -20.10 17.04 -1.95
C GLN A 28 -20.22 16.83 -3.47
N VAL A 29 -19.24 16.14 -4.07
CA VAL A 29 -19.25 15.86 -5.51
C VAL A 29 -20.45 14.98 -5.87
N ILE A 30 -20.65 13.88 -5.14
CA ILE A 30 -21.73 12.91 -5.39
C ILE A 30 -23.11 13.56 -5.24
N ALA A 31 -23.29 14.47 -4.28
CA ALA A 31 -24.57 15.12 -4.02
C ALA A 31 -24.88 16.27 -5.00
N ASN A 32 -23.87 17.06 -5.38
CA ASN A 32 -24.10 18.33 -6.08
C ASN A 32 -23.88 18.26 -7.60
N VAL A 33 -22.91 17.47 -8.08
CA VAL A 33 -22.62 17.36 -9.53
C VAL A 33 -23.81 16.91 -10.38
N PRO A 34 -24.72 16.01 -9.92
CA PRO A 34 -25.92 15.67 -10.69
C PRO A 34 -26.76 16.87 -11.14
N ASN A 35 -26.74 17.96 -10.36
CA ASN A 35 -27.54 19.17 -10.61
C ASN A 35 -26.81 20.21 -11.49
N ILE A 36 -25.56 19.95 -11.89
CA ILE A 36 -24.78 20.87 -12.72
C ILE A 36 -25.04 20.57 -14.20
N ALA A 37 -25.31 21.62 -14.99
CA ALA A 37 -25.41 21.50 -16.44
C ALA A 37 -24.01 21.35 -17.07
N MET A 38 -23.70 20.16 -17.58
CA MET A 38 -22.44 19.82 -18.26
C MET A 38 -22.63 18.58 -19.15
N ASP A 39 -21.60 18.18 -19.89
CA ASP A 39 -21.59 16.92 -20.65
C ASP A 39 -21.88 15.70 -19.75
N GLU A 40 -22.82 14.84 -20.17
CA GLU A 40 -23.30 13.72 -19.36
C GLU A 40 -22.24 12.63 -19.16
N THR A 41 -21.34 12.42 -20.13
CA THR A 41 -20.23 11.46 -19.98
C THR A 41 -19.24 11.95 -18.92
N THR A 42 -18.87 13.23 -19.01
CA THR A 42 -18.00 13.90 -18.04
C THR A 42 -18.63 13.90 -16.64
N LYS A 43 -19.93 14.20 -16.55
CA LYS A 43 -20.69 14.19 -15.29
C LYS A 43 -20.63 12.83 -14.60
N LYS A 44 -20.97 11.76 -15.34
CA LYS A 44 -20.92 10.39 -14.81
C LYS A 44 -19.52 9.99 -14.37
N ARG A 45 -18.51 10.32 -15.17
CA ARG A 45 -17.10 10.07 -14.83
C ARG A 45 -16.69 10.76 -13.54
N ILE A 46 -17.00 12.04 -13.36
CA ILE A 46 -16.68 12.80 -12.13
C ILE A 46 -17.33 12.16 -10.90
N ILE A 47 -18.59 11.75 -11.01
CA ILE A 47 -19.30 11.07 -9.90
C ILE A 47 -18.63 9.71 -9.60
N ALA A 48 -18.23 8.97 -10.62
CA ALA A 48 -17.55 7.69 -10.46
C ALA A 48 -16.16 7.83 -9.83
N GLU A 49 -15.37 8.83 -10.25
CA GLU A 49 -14.08 9.19 -9.63
C GLU A 49 -14.28 9.53 -8.13
N ALA A 50 -15.32 10.30 -7.79
CA ALA A 50 -15.64 10.62 -6.39
C ALA A 50 -16.05 9.39 -5.57
N LYS A 51 -16.83 8.47 -6.15
CA LYS A 51 -17.17 7.19 -5.49
C LYS A 51 -15.93 6.33 -5.26
N PHE A 52 -15.02 6.25 -6.24
CA PHE A 52 -13.75 5.55 -6.08
C PHE A 52 -12.92 6.13 -4.92
N LEU A 53 -12.80 7.46 -4.84
CA LEU A 53 -12.07 8.12 -3.75
C LEU A 53 -12.75 7.87 -2.38
N ARG A 54 -14.08 7.98 -2.30
CA ARG A 54 -14.83 7.66 -1.07
C ARG A 54 -14.61 6.22 -0.63
N ALA A 55 -14.59 5.28 -1.58
CA ALA A 55 -14.28 3.88 -1.32
C ALA A 55 -12.85 3.69 -0.81
N LEU A 56 -11.86 4.39 -1.39
CA LEU A 56 -10.47 4.35 -0.92
C LEU A 56 -10.34 4.88 0.53
N PHE A 57 -11.01 5.99 0.85
CA PHE A 57 -11.01 6.53 2.21
C PHE A 57 -11.67 5.57 3.20
N TYR A 58 -12.83 5.01 2.86
CA TYR A 58 -13.49 4.02 3.71
C TYR A 58 -12.73 2.71 3.85
N PHE A 59 -12.03 2.27 2.80
CA PHE A 59 -11.16 1.11 2.87
C PHE A 59 -10.08 1.32 3.94
N ASN A 60 -9.39 2.47 3.91
CA ASN A 60 -8.36 2.81 4.89
C ASN A 60 -8.95 3.05 6.30
N LEU A 61 -10.08 3.76 6.42
CA LEU A 61 -10.77 3.93 7.70
C LEU A 61 -11.14 2.58 8.33
N THR A 62 -11.61 1.64 7.52
CA THR A 62 -12.01 0.31 7.99
C THR A 62 -10.79 -0.54 8.34
N LEU A 63 -9.74 -0.50 7.52
CA LEU A 63 -8.49 -1.22 7.75
C LEU A 63 -7.83 -0.78 9.06
N TYR A 64 -7.74 0.53 9.28
CA TYR A 64 -7.00 1.09 10.41
C TYR A 64 -7.84 1.21 11.67
N TYR A 65 -9.13 1.51 11.60
CA TYR A 65 -9.96 1.79 12.79
C TYR A 65 -11.08 0.78 12.99
N GLY A 66 -11.25 -0.19 12.10
CA GLY A 66 -12.19 -1.30 12.23
C GLY A 66 -13.66 -0.92 11.99
N ARG A 67 -14.20 0.00 12.79
CA ARG A 67 -15.64 0.31 12.88
C ARG A 67 -15.95 1.80 12.68
N PRO A 68 -15.56 2.40 11.54
CA PRO A 68 -15.84 3.81 11.27
C PRO A 68 -17.36 4.07 11.11
N PRO A 69 -17.91 5.20 11.56
CA PRO A 69 -19.25 5.64 11.17
C PRO A 69 -19.36 5.90 9.65
N LEU A 70 -20.54 5.62 9.08
CA LEU A 70 -20.82 5.84 7.67
C LEU A 70 -21.56 7.17 7.45
N MET A 71 -20.85 8.13 6.87
CA MET A 71 -21.29 9.45 6.45
C MET A 71 -21.37 9.46 4.92
N LEU A 72 -22.56 9.25 4.36
CA LEU A 72 -22.74 9.05 2.92
C LEU A 72 -23.35 10.25 2.18
N THR A 73 -23.60 11.32 2.93
CA THR A 73 -24.09 12.62 2.45
C THR A 73 -23.18 13.73 2.96
N PRO A 74 -23.22 14.93 2.37
CA PRO A 74 -22.62 16.14 2.93
C PRO A 74 -22.91 16.30 4.43
N SER A 75 -21.87 16.16 5.26
CA SER A 75 -21.98 16.26 6.71
C SER A 75 -22.54 17.61 7.14
N GLN A 76 -23.39 17.59 8.16
CA GLN A 76 -23.98 18.75 8.83
C GLN A 76 -23.45 18.85 10.27
N PRO A 77 -23.42 20.05 10.87
CA PRO A 77 -22.88 20.24 12.23
C PRO A 77 -23.56 19.43 13.34
N LYS A 78 -24.77 18.90 13.10
CA LYS A 78 -25.55 18.12 14.07
C LYS A 78 -25.47 16.61 13.84
N ASP A 79 -24.68 16.16 12.87
CA ASP A 79 -24.58 14.75 12.55
C ASP A 79 -23.83 14.00 13.65
N VAL A 80 -24.49 13.00 14.24
CA VAL A 80 -23.96 12.16 15.33
C VAL A 80 -24.15 10.67 14.97
N PRO A 81 -23.44 10.17 13.94
CA PRO A 81 -23.61 8.80 13.46
C PRO A 81 -23.09 7.76 14.46
N ALA A 82 -23.73 6.61 14.55
CA ALA A 82 -23.19 5.47 15.29
C ALA A 82 -22.05 4.76 14.51
N ASN A 83 -21.23 3.97 15.21
CA ASN A 83 -20.27 3.09 14.53
C ASN A 83 -20.99 2.18 13.53
N ALA A 84 -20.44 2.01 12.33
CA ALA A 84 -20.79 0.85 11.53
C ALA A 84 -20.09 -0.41 12.05
N THR A 85 -20.56 -1.57 11.64
CA THR A 85 -19.75 -2.79 11.70
C THR A 85 -18.68 -2.77 10.61
N THR A 86 -17.57 -3.48 10.81
CA THR A 86 -16.53 -3.66 9.80
C THR A 86 -17.09 -4.21 8.48
N ALA A 87 -18.05 -5.14 8.56
CA ALA A 87 -18.72 -5.69 7.39
C ALA A 87 -19.56 -4.64 6.65
N GLN A 88 -20.31 -3.79 7.36
CA GLN A 88 -21.07 -2.69 6.73
C GLN A 88 -20.14 -1.67 6.07
N ALA A 89 -19.01 -1.33 6.70
CA ALA A 89 -18.07 -0.38 6.15
C ALA A 89 -17.42 -0.91 4.86
N TYR A 90 -16.95 -2.15 4.83
CA TYR A 90 -16.45 -2.75 3.59
C TYR A 90 -17.55 -3.01 2.55
N ALA A 91 -18.79 -3.29 2.95
CA ALA A 91 -19.90 -3.39 2.00
C ALA A 91 -20.17 -2.05 1.31
N GLN A 92 -20.03 -0.93 2.02
CA GLN A 92 -20.12 0.40 1.42
C GLN A 92 -18.97 0.68 0.45
N VAL A 93 -17.73 0.29 0.78
CA VAL A 93 -16.58 0.34 -0.15
C VAL A 93 -16.89 -0.43 -1.43
N ALA A 94 -17.34 -1.68 -1.29
CA ALA A 94 -17.67 -2.53 -2.44
C ALA A 94 -18.81 -1.94 -3.30
N LYS A 95 -19.83 -1.36 -2.67
CA LYS A 95 -20.95 -0.69 -3.36
C LYS A 95 -20.46 0.50 -4.19
N ASP A 96 -19.69 1.40 -3.60
CA ASP A 96 -19.18 2.59 -4.29
C ASP A 96 -18.29 2.21 -5.49
N LEU A 97 -17.42 1.20 -5.34
CA LEU A 97 -16.58 0.71 -6.43
C LEU A 97 -17.39 0.06 -7.54
N THR A 98 -18.36 -0.80 -7.19
CA THR A 98 -19.22 -1.47 -8.16
C THR A 98 -20.00 -0.47 -8.99
N GLU A 99 -20.56 0.57 -8.35
CA GLU A 99 -21.26 1.65 -9.04
C GLU A 99 -20.33 2.54 -9.88
N ALA A 100 -19.08 2.75 -9.45
CA ALA A 100 -18.12 3.54 -10.20
C ALA A 100 -17.62 2.84 -11.49
N ILE A 101 -17.44 1.52 -11.45
CA ILE A 101 -16.84 0.72 -12.55
C ILE A 101 -17.53 0.94 -13.90
N ALA A 102 -18.84 1.18 -13.91
CA ALA A 102 -19.60 1.38 -15.15
C ALA A 102 -19.10 2.60 -15.94
N ASP A 103 -18.78 3.69 -15.24
CA ASP A 103 -18.51 5.01 -15.81
C ASP A 103 -17.02 5.41 -15.75
N LEU A 104 -16.16 4.60 -15.12
CA LEU A 104 -14.71 4.82 -15.13
C LEU A 104 -14.07 4.39 -16.47
N PRO A 105 -13.17 5.20 -17.06
CA PRO A 105 -12.41 4.85 -18.25
C PRO A 105 -11.43 3.71 -18.01
N VAL A 106 -11.08 2.97 -19.06
CA VAL A 106 -10.02 1.94 -19.01
C VAL A 106 -8.64 2.60 -18.85
N SER A 107 -8.44 3.75 -19.50
CA SER A 107 -7.20 4.54 -19.46
C SER A 107 -7.50 6.02 -19.68
N TYR A 108 -6.50 6.86 -19.40
CA TYR A 108 -6.55 8.31 -19.65
C TYR A 108 -5.45 8.74 -20.63
N SER A 109 -5.63 9.94 -21.19
CA SER A 109 -4.56 10.63 -21.89
C SER A 109 -3.48 11.12 -20.92
N ALA A 110 -2.32 11.54 -21.42
CA ALA A 110 -1.20 12.01 -20.60
C ALA A 110 -1.58 13.14 -19.62
N ALA A 111 -2.49 14.04 -20.02
CA ALA A 111 -2.90 15.18 -19.20
C ALA A 111 -3.78 14.79 -17.99
N ASP A 112 -4.33 13.57 -17.99
CA ASP A 112 -5.27 13.07 -16.98
C ASP A 112 -4.72 11.82 -16.27
N LEU A 113 -3.41 11.53 -16.40
CA LEU A 113 -2.78 10.43 -15.66
C LEU A 113 -2.88 10.67 -14.14
N GLY A 114 -3.06 9.58 -13.40
CA GLY A 114 -3.34 9.60 -11.96
C GLY A 114 -4.83 9.58 -11.60
N ARG A 115 -5.74 9.82 -12.55
CA ARG A 115 -7.18 9.64 -12.31
C ARG A 115 -7.55 8.17 -12.12
N ALA A 116 -8.62 7.93 -11.37
CA ALA A 116 -9.15 6.59 -11.14
C ALA A 116 -9.62 5.94 -12.45
N THR A 117 -9.18 4.71 -12.70
CA THR A 117 -9.55 3.91 -13.86
C THR A 117 -10.45 2.75 -13.46
N LYS A 118 -11.08 2.10 -14.45
CA LYS A 118 -11.81 0.85 -14.28
C LYS A 118 -10.94 -0.23 -13.63
N GLY A 119 -9.67 -0.32 -14.04
CA GLY A 119 -8.72 -1.27 -13.46
C GLY A 119 -8.41 -0.98 -11.98
N ALA A 120 -8.22 0.30 -11.62
CA ALA A 120 -8.05 0.71 -10.22
C ALA A 120 -9.25 0.33 -9.35
N ALA A 121 -10.47 0.54 -9.85
CA ALA A 121 -11.68 0.18 -9.12
C ALA A 121 -11.83 -1.33 -8.93
N TYR A 122 -11.57 -2.16 -9.95
CA TYR A 122 -11.56 -3.62 -9.81
C TYR A 122 -10.49 -4.10 -8.84
N ALA A 123 -9.29 -3.52 -8.87
CA ALA A 123 -8.20 -3.93 -7.99
C ALA A 123 -8.50 -3.63 -6.51
N LEU A 124 -9.02 -2.42 -6.22
CA LEU A 124 -9.44 -2.06 -4.87
C LEU A 124 -10.67 -2.87 -4.41
N LEU A 125 -11.58 -3.22 -5.32
CA LEU A 125 -12.74 -4.07 -5.03
C LEU A 125 -12.29 -5.48 -4.65
N GLY A 126 -11.38 -6.08 -5.41
CA GLY A 126 -10.80 -7.38 -5.10
C GLY A 126 -10.08 -7.36 -3.74
N LYS A 127 -9.33 -6.30 -3.45
CA LYS A 127 -8.67 -6.10 -2.15
C LYS A 127 -9.66 -5.99 -0.99
N THR A 128 -10.76 -5.28 -1.21
CA THR A 128 -11.87 -5.12 -0.24
C THR A 128 -12.52 -6.46 0.11
N TYR A 129 -12.78 -7.31 -0.89
CA TYR A 129 -13.31 -8.65 -0.66
C TYR A 129 -12.28 -9.58 -0.01
N LEU A 130 -11.03 -9.53 -0.46
CA LEU A 130 -9.96 -10.37 0.08
C LEU A 130 -9.66 -10.05 1.55
N GLN A 131 -9.70 -8.79 1.96
CA GLN A 131 -9.52 -8.40 3.36
C GLN A 131 -10.59 -9.01 4.29
N GLN A 132 -11.77 -9.34 3.73
CA GLN A 132 -12.86 -10.04 4.41
C GLN A 132 -12.85 -11.57 4.18
N ARG A 133 -11.82 -12.11 3.52
CA ARG A 133 -11.72 -13.54 3.12
C ARG A 133 -12.85 -14.00 2.20
N MET A 134 -13.50 -13.07 1.47
CA MET A 134 -14.52 -13.36 0.47
C MET A 134 -13.84 -13.78 -0.85
N TYR A 135 -13.21 -14.96 -0.84
CA TYR A 135 -12.29 -15.38 -1.91
C TYR A 135 -12.94 -15.44 -3.30
N GLN A 136 -14.21 -15.85 -3.41
CA GLN A 136 -14.89 -15.92 -4.71
C GLN A 136 -15.10 -14.52 -5.28
N GLN A 137 -15.69 -13.60 -4.51
CA GLN A 137 -15.92 -12.23 -4.96
C GLN A 137 -14.61 -11.49 -5.27
N ALA A 138 -13.56 -11.75 -4.49
CA ALA A 138 -12.24 -11.21 -4.75
C ALA A 138 -11.64 -11.75 -6.05
N ALA A 139 -11.70 -13.07 -6.27
CA ALA A 139 -11.27 -13.72 -7.50
C ALA A 139 -11.99 -13.16 -8.73
N ASP A 140 -13.31 -12.97 -8.65
CA ASP A 140 -14.11 -12.42 -9.76
C ASP A 140 -13.68 -10.99 -10.11
N ALA A 141 -13.39 -10.15 -9.11
CA ALA A 141 -12.87 -8.81 -9.33
C ALA A 141 -11.47 -8.80 -9.95
N PHE A 142 -10.55 -9.63 -9.45
CA PHE A 142 -9.19 -9.72 -10.00
C PHE A 142 -9.16 -10.38 -11.39
N ALA A 143 -10.11 -11.27 -11.70
CA ALA A 143 -10.22 -11.89 -13.01
C ALA A 143 -10.35 -10.85 -14.13
N TYR A 144 -11.04 -9.72 -13.92
CA TYR A 144 -11.09 -8.63 -14.90
C TYR A 144 -9.70 -8.19 -15.36
N LEU A 145 -8.76 -8.04 -14.42
CA LEU A 145 -7.40 -7.54 -14.64
C LEU A 145 -6.44 -8.60 -15.20
N VAL A 146 -6.74 -9.89 -15.02
CA VAL A 146 -5.79 -10.97 -15.26
C VAL A 146 -6.20 -11.86 -16.43
N THR A 147 -7.49 -12.19 -16.55
CA THR A 147 -8.03 -13.13 -17.55
C THR A 147 -9.22 -12.57 -18.34
N GLY A 148 -9.80 -11.45 -17.88
CA GLY A 148 -10.99 -10.83 -18.45
C GLY A 148 -10.66 -9.64 -19.36
N ALA A 149 -11.62 -8.72 -19.52
CA ALA A 149 -11.53 -7.63 -20.49
C ALA A 149 -10.39 -6.64 -20.24
N GLY A 150 -9.83 -6.58 -19.02
CA GLY A 150 -8.67 -5.76 -18.67
C GLY A 150 -7.33 -6.49 -18.74
N SER A 151 -7.28 -7.75 -19.20
CA SER A 151 -6.06 -8.58 -19.13
C SER A 151 -4.89 -8.06 -19.96
N SER A 152 -5.16 -7.23 -20.97
CA SER A 152 -4.14 -6.61 -21.82
C SER A 152 -3.76 -5.19 -21.38
N THR A 153 -4.35 -4.66 -20.30
CA THR A 153 -4.12 -3.28 -19.85
C THR A 153 -2.83 -3.15 -19.03
N TYR A 154 -2.48 -4.18 -18.24
CA TYR A 154 -1.36 -4.13 -17.30
C TYR A 154 -0.38 -5.28 -17.51
N ALA A 155 0.90 -5.02 -17.24
CA ALA A 155 1.97 -6.00 -17.33
C ALA A 155 3.07 -5.69 -16.32
N LEU A 156 3.71 -6.74 -15.78
CA LEU A 156 4.89 -6.59 -14.94
C LEU A 156 6.00 -5.86 -15.71
N THR A 157 6.66 -4.89 -15.07
CA THR A 157 7.86 -4.28 -15.63
C THR A 157 8.99 -5.31 -15.71
N ALA A 158 9.83 -5.22 -16.75
CA ALA A 158 10.99 -6.09 -16.90
C ALA A 158 12.00 -5.87 -15.76
N ASP A 159 12.33 -4.61 -15.47
CA ASP A 159 13.10 -4.24 -14.29
C ASP A 159 12.15 -3.95 -13.12
N TYR A 160 12.33 -4.65 -12.01
CA TYR A 160 11.56 -4.42 -10.79
C TYR A 160 11.71 -3.00 -10.24
N ARG A 161 12.91 -2.41 -10.37
CA ARG A 161 13.22 -1.07 -9.85
C ARG A 161 12.48 0.04 -10.58
N ASP A 162 12.04 -0.19 -11.82
CA ASP A 162 11.23 0.77 -12.59
C ASP A 162 9.90 1.12 -11.87
N ASN A 163 9.44 0.31 -10.91
CA ASN A 163 8.25 0.61 -10.12
C ASN A 163 8.45 1.73 -9.09
N PHE A 164 9.69 2.12 -8.78
CA PHE A 164 9.99 2.98 -7.63
C PHE A 164 10.85 4.19 -7.97
N ILE A 165 11.00 4.51 -9.25
CA ILE A 165 11.77 5.66 -9.73
C ILE A 165 10.90 6.60 -10.56
N ILE A 166 11.18 7.90 -10.46
CA ILE A 166 10.43 8.97 -11.12
C ILE A 166 10.42 8.86 -12.65
N THR A 167 11.52 8.43 -13.26
CA THR A 167 11.63 8.34 -14.73
C THR A 167 10.76 7.24 -15.35
N LYS A 168 10.06 6.47 -14.52
CA LYS A 168 9.26 5.29 -14.88
C LYS A 168 7.88 5.32 -14.22
N GLU A 169 7.38 6.50 -13.89
CA GLU A 169 6.01 6.70 -13.39
C GLU A 169 4.97 6.31 -14.43
N ASN A 170 3.79 5.92 -13.95
CA ASN A 170 2.66 5.47 -14.76
C ASN A 170 3.04 4.35 -15.76
N ASN A 171 4.00 3.49 -15.41
CA ASN A 171 4.42 2.36 -16.23
C ASN A 171 3.33 1.27 -16.33
N SER A 172 3.59 0.21 -17.13
CA SER A 172 2.63 -0.87 -17.39
C SER A 172 2.18 -1.66 -16.16
N GLU A 173 2.93 -1.61 -15.05
CA GLU A 173 2.60 -2.32 -13.82
C GLU A 173 1.78 -1.44 -12.85
N SER A 174 1.72 -0.12 -13.09
CA SER A 174 0.97 0.82 -12.26
C SER A 174 -0.53 0.72 -12.54
N ILE A 175 -1.32 0.40 -11.50
CA ILE A 175 -2.78 0.37 -11.59
C ILE A 175 -3.37 1.65 -11.00
N PHE A 176 -2.85 2.09 -9.84
CA PHE A 176 -3.18 3.37 -9.24
C PHE A 176 -2.01 3.90 -8.41
N GLU A 177 -1.61 5.14 -8.67
CA GLU A 177 -0.52 5.80 -7.97
C GLU A 177 -0.86 7.27 -7.67
N ILE A 178 -0.42 7.74 -6.51
CA ILE A 178 -0.50 9.16 -6.12
C ILE A 178 0.59 9.91 -6.86
N GLN A 179 0.18 10.95 -7.60
CA GLN A 179 1.06 11.79 -8.40
C GLN A 179 1.75 12.82 -7.51
N PHE A 180 3.06 12.72 -7.34
CA PHE A 180 3.89 13.65 -6.63
C PHE A 180 4.73 14.47 -7.62
N SER A 181 5.08 15.69 -7.23
CA SER A 181 5.95 16.57 -8.01
C SER A 181 6.79 17.43 -7.08
N GLU A 182 8.01 17.75 -7.50
CA GLU A 182 8.89 18.62 -6.71
C GLU A 182 8.42 20.08 -6.85
N ASN A 183 8.01 20.68 -5.74
CA ASN A 183 7.77 22.12 -5.66
C ASN A 183 8.99 22.80 -5.06
N GLN A 184 9.84 23.39 -5.89
CA GLN A 184 11.10 24.02 -5.44
C GLN A 184 10.90 25.27 -4.59
N SER A 185 9.71 25.87 -4.65
CA SER A 185 9.37 27.04 -3.82
C SER A 185 8.92 26.64 -2.41
N GLU A 186 8.74 25.34 -2.15
CA GLU A 186 8.38 24.77 -0.86
C GLU A 186 9.65 24.47 -0.04
N SER A 187 9.64 24.84 1.24
CA SER A 187 10.81 24.77 2.13
C SER A 187 10.49 24.29 3.56
N THR A 188 9.37 23.62 3.76
CA THR A 188 8.84 23.17 5.05
C THR A 188 8.53 21.66 5.00
N ASP A 189 8.12 21.09 6.13
CA ASP A 189 7.64 19.71 6.26
C ASP A 189 6.10 19.64 6.42
N ASP A 190 5.40 20.74 6.10
CA ASP A 190 3.95 20.86 6.29
C ASP A 190 3.18 20.37 5.06
N ASP A 191 2.80 19.10 5.09
CA ASP A 191 2.15 18.41 3.98
C ASP A 191 0.63 18.71 3.87
N VAL A 192 0.05 19.54 4.76
CA VAL A 192 -1.42 19.72 4.87
C VAL A 192 -1.92 21.17 4.92
N ASP A 193 -1.06 22.17 5.15
CA ASP A 193 -1.46 23.59 5.18
C ASP A 193 -1.66 24.17 3.76
N GLU A 194 -2.91 24.11 3.28
CA GLU A 194 -3.33 24.65 1.97
C GLU A 194 -3.17 26.19 1.84
N SER A 195 -2.82 26.91 2.92
CA SER A 195 -2.59 28.37 2.89
C SER A 195 -1.15 28.76 2.55
N ARG A 196 -0.24 27.77 2.49
CA ARG A 196 1.18 27.96 2.16
C ARG A 196 1.47 27.57 0.71
N ILE A 197 2.74 27.67 0.34
CA ILE A 197 3.24 27.02 -0.88
C ILE A 197 3.15 25.51 -0.61
N ASN A 198 2.18 24.84 -1.23
CA ASN A 198 1.89 23.44 -0.92
C ASN A 198 3.07 22.52 -1.26
N ASN A 199 3.39 21.60 -0.35
CA ASN A 199 4.22 20.46 -0.69
C ASN A 199 3.43 19.52 -1.61
N THR A 200 3.84 19.45 -2.88
CA THR A 200 3.28 18.51 -3.85
C THR A 200 4.11 17.24 -3.98
N GLY A 201 5.19 17.13 -3.21
CA GLY A 201 6.04 15.95 -3.12
C GLY A 201 5.69 15.09 -1.91
N THR A 202 6.48 14.05 -1.67
CA THR A 202 6.38 13.23 -0.46
C THR A 202 7.59 13.41 0.44
N SER A 203 7.32 13.57 1.73
CA SER A 203 8.33 13.65 2.79
C SER A 203 8.95 12.30 3.15
N ILE A 204 8.40 11.18 2.64
CA ILE A 204 8.86 9.82 2.97
C ILE A 204 10.36 9.65 2.75
N SER A 205 10.92 10.24 1.68
CA SER A 205 12.34 10.04 1.38
C SER A 205 13.25 10.68 2.43
N GLN A 206 12.91 11.85 2.95
CA GLN A 206 13.66 12.51 4.03
C GLN A 206 13.57 11.72 5.34
N PHE A 207 12.38 11.24 5.68
CA PHE A 207 12.17 10.47 6.91
C PHE A 207 12.83 9.09 6.85
N PHE A 208 12.78 8.39 5.72
CA PHE A 208 13.24 6.99 5.63
C PHE A 208 14.68 6.84 5.13
N ALA A 209 15.29 7.91 4.59
CA ALA A 209 16.66 7.81 4.12
C ALA A 209 17.65 7.52 5.26
N PRO A 210 18.76 6.82 4.94
CA PRO A 210 19.77 6.44 5.93
C PRO A 210 20.38 7.64 6.70
N PRO A 211 20.96 7.40 7.90
CA PRO A 211 21.66 8.43 8.66
C PRO A 211 22.73 9.14 7.83
N GLY A 212 22.82 10.45 8.00
CA GLY A 212 23.69 11.33 7.21
C GLY A 212 23.16 11.67 5.81
N VAL A 213 21.94 11.22 5.48
CA VAL A 213 21.16 11.66 4.30
C VAL A 213 19.77 12.12 4.75
N GLY A 214 19.09 11.30 5.56
CA GLY A 214 17.79 11.60 6.16
C GLY A 214 17.75 11.29 7.65
N PHE A 215 16.54 11.13 8.19
CA PHE A 215 16.29 10.94 9.63
C PHE A 215 16.26 9.48 10.08
N SER A 216 16.15 8.52 9.15
CA SER A 216 16.12 7.09 9.45
C SER A 216 14.95 6.65 10.37
N ASP A 217 13.81 7.34 10.29
CA ASP A 217 12.59 7.01 11.04
C ASP A 217 11.93 5.72 10.56
N GLY A 218 12.22 5.30 9.33
CA GLY A 218 11.79 4.03 8.74
C GLY A 218 12.97 3.14 8.37
N ALA A 219 13.06 1.97 9.01
CA ALA A 219 14.08 0.94 8.73
C ALA A 219 13.47 -0.46 8.77
N ALA A 220 14.13 -1.42 8.13
CA ALA A 220 13.71 -2.82 8.13
C ALA A 220 14.49 -3.65 9.13
N ARG A 221 13.84 -4.67 9.70
CA ARG A 221 14.50 -5.68 10.52
C ARG A 221 15.28 -6.65 9.63
N ARG A 222 16.44 -7.11 10.09
CA ARG A 222 17.36 -7.96 9.29
C ARG A 222 16.75 -9.27 8.82
N TRP A 223 15.81 -9.86 9.57
CA TRP A 223 15.15 -11.10 9.17
C TRP A 223 14.46 -10.99 7.79
N VAL A 224 14.04 -9.79 7.38
CA VAL A 224 13.45 -9.57 6.05
C VAL A 224 14.51 -9.81 4.96
N ILE A 225 15.76 -9.39 5.19
CA ILE A 225 16.89 -9.65 4.29
C ILE A 225 17.15 -11.15 4.19
N ASP A 226 17.07 -11.87 5.30
CA ASP A 226 17.28 -13.32 5.33
C ASP A 226 16.22 -14.06 4.49
N GLU A 227 14.98 -13.53 4.40
CA GLU A 227 13.94 -14.08 3.52
C GLU A 227 14.33 -13.93 2.04
N PHE A 228 14.87 -12.79 1.60
CA PHE A 228 15.37 -12.65 0.22
C PHE A 228 16.56 -13.57 -0.10
N LEU A 229 17.31 -14.01 0.90
CA LEU A 229 18.50 -14.85 0.73
C LEU A 229 18.20 -16.36 0.75
N GLN A 230 16.95 -16.77 0.99
CA GLN A 230 16.57 -18.19 0.99
C GLN A 230 16.68 -18.85 -0.39
N GLU A 231 16.45 -18.07 -1.46
CA GLU A 231 16.48 -18.55 -2.83
C GLU A 231 17.42 -17.70 -3.69
N ARG A 232 18.09 -18.34 -4.66
CA ARG A 232 18.90 -17.66 -5.66
C ARG A 232 18.16 -17.64 -6.99
N THR A 233 18.51 -16.69 -7.85
CA THR A 233 18.03 -16.67 -9.24
C THR A 233 18.50 -17.90 -10.00
N VAL A 234 17.89 -18.19 -11.16
CA VAL A 234 18.31 -19.28 -12.04
C VAL A 234 19.76 -19.11 -12.55
N ALA A 235 20.27 -17.88 -12.53
CA ALA A 235 21.66 -17.55 -12.83
C ALA A 235 22.59 -17.61 -11.59
N ASN A 236 22.12 -18.17 -10.48
CA ASN A 236 22.83 -18.27 -9.19
C ASN A 236 23.24 -16.90 -8.60
N ALA A 237 22.47 -15.84 -8.89
CA ALA A 237 22.64 -14.51 -8.31
C ALA A 237 21.66 -14.27 -7.14
N GLN A 238 21.88 -13.19 -6.38
CA GLN A 238 20.91 -12.71 -5.39
C GLN A 238 19.63 -12.23 -6.08
N ASP A 239 18.51 -12.33 -5.38
CA ASP A 239 17.23 -11.77 -5.83
C ASP A 239 17.38 -10.25 -6.09
N PRO A 240 17.17 -9.75 -7.32
CA PRO A 240 17.35 -8.33 -7.65
C PRO A 240 16.40 -7.41 -6.88
N ARG A 241 15.27 -7.93 -6.38
CA ARG A 241 14.31 -7.18 -5.57
C ARG A 241 14.92 -6.75 -4.22
N LEU A 242 15.91 -7.48 -3.71
CA LEU A 242 16.60 -7.17 -2.45
C LEU A 242 17.28 -5.79 -2.51
N ALA A 243 18.17 -5.61 -3.48
CA ALA A 243 18.91 -4.36 -3.66
C ALA A 243 18.03 -3.20 -4.14
N ALA A 244 16.90 -3.49 -4.80
CA ALA A 244 15.90 -2.49 -5.14
C ALA A 244 15.04 -2.06 -3.94
N SER A 245 14.85 -2.96 -2.96
CA SER A 245 14.01 -2.69 -1.78
C SER A 245 14.77 -2.04 -0.64
N PHE A 246 16.07 -2.30 -0.49
CA PHE A 246 16.85 -1.87 0.68
C PHE A 246 18.24 -1.33 0.36
N ILE A 247 18.69 -0.40 1.21
CA ILE A 247 20.09 0.02 1.35
C ILE A 247 20.62 -0.62 2.63
N PHE A 248 21.66 -1.44 2.52
CA PHE A 248 22.27 -2.13 3.65
C PHE A 248 23.68 -2.62 3.31
N ASN A 249 24.44 -3.07 4.31
CA ASN A 249 25.73 -3.69 4.09
C ASN A 249 25.58 -4.98 3.26
N ASN A 250 26.22 -5.01 2.08
CA ASN A 250 26.12 -6.03 1.03
C ASN A 250 24.83 -6.00 0.20
N ALA A 251 24.21 -4.83 0.03
CA ALA A 251 23.17 -4.67 -1.01
C ALA A 251 23.74 -4.94 -2.42
N ASN A 252 25.03 -4.65 -2.64
CA ASN A 252 25.78 -5.14 -3.79
C ASN A 252 26.52 -6.44 -3.41
N PRO A 253 26.43 -7.52 -4.21
CA PRO A 253 27.19 -8.76 -3.99
C PRO A 253 28.71 -8.58 -3.89
N ALA A 254 29.27 -7.52 -4.51
CA ALA A 254 30.69 -7.18 -4.42
C ALA A 254 31.08 -6.50 -3.09
N GLY A 255 30.13 -6.31 -2.17
CA GLY A 255 30.38 -5.86 -0.80
C GLY A 255 30.06 -4.38 -0.52
N PRO A 256 30.35 -3.90 0.70
CA PRO A 256 30.02 -2.53 1.13
C PRO A 256 30.84 -1.46 0.41
N ALA A 257 32.01 -1.80 -0.14
CA ALA A 257 32.79 -0.89 -0.99
C ALA A 257 32.15 -0.66 -2.37
N ALA A 258 31.26 -1.56 -2.82
CA ALA A 258 30.53 -1.47 -4.08
C ALA A 258 29.05 -1.08 -3.91
N THR A 259 28.56 -1.03 -2.67
CA THR A 259 27.21 -0.57 -2.35
C THR A 259 27.23 0.96 -2.26
N ILE A 260 26.43 1.64 -3.08
CA ILE A 260 26.37 3.11 -3.10
C ILE A 260 25.19 3.62 -2.26
N VAL A 261 25.47 4.63 -1.43
CA VAL A 261 24.53 5.39 -0.61
C VAL A 261 24.73 6.87 -0.92
N TYR A 262 23.92 7.41 -1.83
CA TYR A 262 23.91 8.83 -2.21
C TYR A 262 25.33 9.35 -2.55
N GLY A 263 25.93 8.77 -3.59
CA GLY A 263 27.23 9.18 -4.12
C GLY A 263 28.46 8.71 -3.32
N GLN A 264 28.28 8.06 -2.16
CA GLN A 264 29.37 7.48 -1.37
C GLN A 264 29.22 5.97 -1.23
N THR A 265 30.31 5.24 -1.02
CA THR A 265 30.21 3.80 -0.72
C THR A 265 29.69 3.60 0.70
N PHE A 266 28.97 2.51 0.94
CA PHE A 266 28.48 2.12 2.26
C PHE A 266 29.65 2.02 3.25
N GLN A 267 30.76 1.42 2.81
CA GLN A 267 31.99 1.32 3.62
C GLN A 267 32.54 2.70 4.01
N SER A 268 32.59 3.65 3.08
CA SER A 268 33.09 5.00 3.36
C SER A 268 32.17 5.76 4.32
N ARG A 269 30.85 5.57 4.19
CA ARG A 269 29.86 6.29 4.97
C ARG A 269 29.72 5.76 6.40
N TYR A 270 29.66 4.44 6.56
CA TYR A 270 29.32 3.83 7.85
C TYR A 270 30.46 3.03 8.49
N GLY A 271 31.42 2.55 7.70
CA GLY A 271 32.58 1.81 8.21
C GLY A 271 32.22 0.72 9.21
N THR A 272 32.82 0.77 10.40
CA THR A 272 32.49 -0.06 11.56
C THR A 272 31.73 0.73 12.64
N GLY A 273 31.11 1.85 12.25
CA GLY A 273 30.34 2.71 13.13
C GLY A 273 28.99 2.10 13.55
N PRO A 274 28.18 2.84 14.33
CA PRO A 274 26.90 2.35 14.86
C PRO A 274 25.93 1.89 13.77
N ASP A 275 25.99 2.51 12.60
CA ASP A 275 25.09 2.25 11.47
C ASP A 275 25.61 1.17 10.50
N ALA A 276 26.76 0.54 10.79
CA ALA A 276 27.40 -0.44 9.89
C ALA A 276 26.52 -1.66 9.55
N ASN A 277 25.53 -1.95 10.40
CA ASN A 277 24.58 -3.06 10.24
C ASN A 277 23.14 -2.61 9.92
N GLY A 278 22.93 -1.32 9.67
CA GLY A 278 21.62 -0.77 9.34
C GLY A 278 21.04 -1.33 8.04
N VAL A 279 19.70 -1.33 7.97
CA VAL A 279 18.92 -1.75 6.81
C VAL A 279 17.80 -0.74 6.60
N TRP A 280 17.91 0.07 5.56
CA TRP A 280 16.97 1.16 5.27
C TRP A 280 16.17 0.85 4.02
N PHE A 281 14.94 1.32 3.96
CA PHE A 281 14.12 1.20 2.76
C PHE A 281 14.76 2.01 1.62
N ARG A 282 14.77 1.45 0.41
CA ARG A 282 15.26 2.12 -0.81
C ARG A 282 14.12 2.58 -1.72
N LYS A 283 12.97 1.90 -1.66
CA LYS A 283 11.79 2.31 -2.42
C LYS A 283 11.39 3.73 -2.00
N LEU A 284 10.97 4.54 -2.99
CA LEU A 284 10.57 5.95 -2.83
C LEU A 284 11.74 6.92 -2.55
N LEU A 285 12.96 6.42 -2.38
CA LEU A 285 14.17 7.24 -2.28
C LEU A 285 14.65 7.73 -3.66
N ASN A 286 15.39 8.84 -3.67
CA ASN A 286 15.95 9.49 -4.85
C ASN A 286 17.42 9.13 -5.11
N ASP A 287 17.92 8.07 -4.47
CA ASP A 287 19.34 7.67 -4.49
C ASP A 287 19.88 7.31 -5.89
N HIS A 288 19.00 7.11 -6.88
CA HIS A 288 19.38 6.83 -8.26
C HIS A 288 19.88 8.07 -9.03
N TRP A 289 19.61 9.28 -8.53
CA TRP A 289 19.99 10.53 -9.21
C TRP A 289 20.34 11.70 -8.27
N LYS A 290 20.01 11.61 -6.97
CA LYS A 290 20.39 12.61 -5.95
C LYS A 290 21.51 12.08 -5.04
N ASN A 291 22.28 13.00 -4.48
CA ASN A 291 23.26 12.75 -3.40
C ASN A 291 22.78 13.22 -2.02
N GLN A 292 21.53 13.67 -1.92
CA GLN A 292 20.87 14.10 -0.68
C GLN A 292 19.36 13.89 -0.80
N GLU A 293 18.64 14.01 0.32
CA GLU A 293 17.17 14.01 0.35
C GLU A 293 16.60 15.35 0.82
N GLY A 294 15.28 15.46 0.70
CA GLY A 294 14.48 16.56 1.23
C GLY A 294 13.00 16.19 1.27
N PHE A 295 12.18 17.07 1.83
CA PHE A 295 10.75 16.81 2.09
C PHE A 295 9.84 16.76 0.84
N ARG A 296 10.39 17.06 -0.34
CA ARG A 296 9.64 17.23 -1.60
C ARG A 296 10.03 16.19 -2.64
N SER A 297 10.05 14.91 -2.26
CA SER A 297 10.35 13.84 -3.22
C SER A 297 9.27 13.76 -4.29
N PRO A 298 9.64 13.76 -5.57
CA PRO A 298 8.65 13.68 -6.64
C PRO A 298 8.26 12.24 -7.00
N ASN A 299 8.84 11.22 -6.35
CA ASN A 299 8.52 9.82 -6.67
C ASN A 299 7.07 9.47 -6.30
N ASN A 300 6.27 9.06 -7.29
CA ASN A 300 4.90 8.60 -7.06
C ASN A 300 4.80 7.41 -6.09
N TYR A 301 3.78 7.43 -5.23
CA TYR A 301 3.46 6.30 -4.38
C TYR A 301 2.46 5.37 -5.08
N ARG A 302 2.93 4.18 -5.47
CA ARG A 302 2.13 3.16 -6.17
C ARG A 302 1.26 2.43 -5.15
N LEU A 303 0.04 2.92 -4.96
CA LEU A 303 -0.93 2.30 -4.05
C LEU A 303 -1.31 0.89 -4.48
N ILE A 304 -1.51 0.70 -5.79
CA ILE A 304 -1.86 -0.61 -6.35
C ILE A 304 -1.02 -0.83 -7.61
N ARG A 305 -0.31 -1.96 -7.65
CA ARG A 305 0.42 -2.42 -8.83
C ARG A 305 0.11 -3.87 -9.17
N TYR A 306 0.37 -4.24 -10.40
CA TYR A 306 -0.10 -5.49 -10.97
C TYR A 306 0.46 -6.75 -10.30
N ALA A 307 1.69 -6.74 -9.76
CA ALA A 307 2.18 -7.90 -9.01
C ALA A 307 1.37 -8.16 -7.72
N ASP A 308 0.90 -7.11 -7.02
CA ASP A 308 0.02 -7.29 -5.84
C ASP A 308 -1.27 -8.00 -6.27
N VAL A 309 -1.86 -7.59 -7.40
CA VAL A 309 -3.05 -8.24 -7.97
C VAL A 309 -2.81 -9.71 -8.31
N LEU A 310 -1.69 -10.05 -8.94
CA LEU A 310 -1.36 -11.45 -9.26
C LEU A 310 -1.27 -12.31 -7.99
N LEU A 311 -0.56 -11.82 -6.96
CA LEU A 311 -0.37 -12.56 -5.71
C LEU A 311 -1.67 -12.63 -4.90
N MET A 312 -2.48 -11.57 -4.86
CA MET A 312 -3.81 -11.59 -4.25
C MET A 312 -4.76 -12.53 -4.98
N TYR A 313 -4.72 -12.58 -6.30
CA TYR A 313 -5.55 -13.51 -7.07
C TYR A 313 -5.11 -14.97 -6.83
N ALA A 314 -3.81 -15.23 -6.74
CA ALA A 314 -3.27 -16.53 -6.35
C ALA A 314 -3.77 -16.96 -4.95
N GLU A 315 -3.84 -16.03 -4.01
CA GLU A 315 -4.40 -16.27 -2.68
C GLU A 315 -5.88 -16.67 -2.74
N CYS A 316 -6.67 -15.96 -3.54
CA CYS A 316 -8.09 -16.26 -3.72
C CYS A 316 -8.29 -17.66 -4.29
N LEU A 317 -7.57 -18.01 -5.36
CA LEU A 317 -7.63 -19.35 -5.96
C LEU A 317 -7.21 -20.42 -4.97
N ASN A 318 -6.13 -20.20 -4.21
CA ASN A 318 -5.73 -21.13 -3.16
C ASN A 318 -6.83 -21.31 -2.10
N GLY A 319 -7.44 -20.22 -1.63
CA GLY A 319 -8.55 -20.24 -0.66
C GLY A 319 -9.83 -20.93 -1.16
N LEU A 320 -10.00 -21.04 -2.48
CA LEU A 320 -11.08 -21.76 -3.15
C LEU A 320 -10.73 -23.23 -3.46
N ASN A 321 -9.64 -23.77 -2.89
CA ASN A 321 -9.10 -25.10 -3.19
C ASN A 321 -8.67 -25.29 -4.66
N ARG A 322 -8.32 -24.19 -5.34
CA ARG A 322 -7.84 -24.16 -6.73
C ARG A 322 -6.33 -23.87 -6.77
N THR A 323 -5.56 -24.49 -5.86
CA THR A 323 -4.11 -24.23 -5.69
C THR A 323 -3.33 -24.42 -6.99
N ALA A 324 -3.66 -25.44 -7.80
CA ALA A 324 -3.01 -25.66 -9.10
C ALA A 324 -3.13 -24.46 -10.05
N GLU A 325 -4.26 -23.74 -10.01
CA GLU A 325 -4.50 -22.55 -10.83
C GLU A 325 -3.81 -21.29 -10.26
N ALA A 326 -3.41 -21.32 -8.99
CA ALA A 326 -2.68 -20.23 -8.34
C ALA A 326 -1.19 -20.19 -8.71
N TYR A 327 -0.59 -21.34 -9.01
CA TYR A 327 0.82 -21.47 -9.36
C TYR A 327 1.26 -20.55 -10.52
N PRO A 328 0.57 -20.53 -11.69
CA PRO A 328 0.96 -19.67 -12.80
C PRO A 328 0.99 -18.17 -12.49
N LEU A 329 0.19 -17.71 -11.51
CA LEU A 329 0.18 -16.30 -11.11
C LEU A 329 1.43 -15.92 -10.32
N VAL A 330 1.86 -16.80 -9.41
CA VAL A 330 3.10 -16.63 -8.63
C VAL A 330 4.32 -16.81 -9.54
N ASP A 331 4.26 -17.75 -10.48
CA ASP A 331 5.32 -18.00 -11.45
C ASP A 331 5.68 -16.76 -12.26
N ARG A 332 4.70 -15.95 -12.66
CA ARG A 332 4.94 -14.68 -13.38
C ARG A 332 5.79 -13.70 -12.58
N VAL A 333 5.51 -13.56 -11.29
CA VAL A 333 6.26 -12.66 -10.39
C VAL A 333 7.68 -13.18 -10.18
N ARG A 334 7.83 -14.48 -9.93
CA ARG A 334 9.12 -15.14 -9.73
C ARG A 334 10.00 -15.08 -10.99
N GLN A 335 9.41 -15.33 -12.17
CA GLN A 335 10.10 -15.24 -13.46
C GLN A 335 10.62 -13.83 -13.71
N ARG A 336 9.83 -12.78 -13.43
CA ARG A 336 10.30 -11.39 -13.54
C ARG A 336 11.52 -11.13 -12.66
N ALA A 337 11.54 -11.67 -11.45
CA ALA A 337 12.67 -11.57 -10.54
C ALA A 337 13.86 -12.48 -10.91
N GLY A 338 13.76 -13.27 -11.98
CA GLY A 338 14.79 -14.24 -12.40
C GLY A 338 14.87 -15.48 -11.49
N LEU A 339 13.91 -15.69 -10.60
CA LEU A 339 13.82 -16.90 -9.77
C LEU A 339 13.27 -18.07 -10.58
N ALA A 340 13.59 -19.30 -10.17
CA ALA A 340 12.90 -20.47 -10.70
C ALA A 340 11.40 -20.33 -10.44
N THR A 341 10.55 -20.69 -11.40
CA THR A 341 9.09 -20.75 -11.20
C THR A 341 8.77 -21.56 -9.95
N LEU A 342 7.75 -21.15 -9.18
CA LEU A 342 7.29 -21.90 -8.01
C LEU A 342 6.90 -23.33 -8.41
N THR A 343 6.30 -23.51 -9.59
CA THR A 343 5.97 -24.83 -10.16
C THR A 343 7.18 -25.77 -10.21
N VAL A 344 8.39 -25.24 -10.42
CA VAL A 344 9.64 -26.02 -10.47
C VAL A 344 10.31 -26.09 -9.11
N ALA A 345 10.39 -24.96 -8.39
CA ALA A 345 11.11 -24.89 -7.13
C ALA A 345 10.42 -25.67 -6.00
N LYS A 346 9.07 -25.67 -5.98
CA LYS A 346 8.23 -26.26 -4.92
C LYS A 346 6.95 -26.85 -5.52
N PRO A 347 7.03 -27.95 -6.31
CA PRO A 347 5.87 -28.57 -6.91
C PRO A 347 4.94 -29.21 -5.87
N GLY A 348 3.63 -29.22 -6.14
CA GLY A 348 2.66 -30.02 -5.40
C GLY A 348 2.38 -29.58 -3.96
N LEU A 349 2.55 -28.30 -3.63
CA LEU A 349 2.19 -27.76 -2.32
C LEU A 349 0.67 -27.91 -2.09
N ASN A 350 0.29 -28.41 -0.92
CA ASN A 350 -1.10 -28.34 -0.49
C ASN A 350 -1.50 -26.88 -0.15
N GLN A 351 -2.79 -26.64 0.12
CA GLN A 351 -3.31 -25.30 0.36
C GLN A 351 -2.57 -24.52 1.48
N ALA A 352 -2.23 -25.18 2.58
CA ALA A 352 -1.56 -24.56 3.72
C ALA A 352 -0.08 -24.28 3.43
N GLN A 353 0.60 -25.22 2.76
CA GLN A 353 1.98 -25.05 2.32
C GLN A 353 2.10 -23.95 1.26
N PHE A 354 1.17 -23.91 0.30
CA PHE A 354 1.10 -22.86 -0.72
C PHE A 354 0.85 -21.50 -0.08
N LEU A 355 -0.08 -21.39 0.87
CA LEU A 355 -0.32 -20.13 1.58
C LEU A 355 0.95 -19.66 2.31
N THR A 356 1.66 -20.56 3.02
CA THR A 356 2.93 -20.23 3.68
C THR A 356 3.96 -19.68 2.68
N GLN A 357 4.11 -20.32 1.51
CA GLN A 357 5.00 -19.82 0.47
C GLN A 357 4.51 -18.48 -0.10
N LEU A 358 3.21 -18.31 -0.34
CA LEU A 358 2.65 -17.06 -0.84
C LEU A 358 2.87 -15.90 0.14
N LYS A 359 2.80 -16.14 1.45
CA LYS A 359 3.15 -15.16 2.49
C LYS A 359 4.61 -14.69 2.38
N HIS A 360 5.51 -15.58 1.95
CA HIS A 360 6.91 -15.26 1.66
C HIS A 360 7.05 -14.49 0.35
N GLU A 361 6.40 -14.92 -0.73
CA GLU A 361 6.41 -14.19 -2.03
C GLU A 361 5.89 -12.76 -1.87
N ARG A 362 4.82 -12.55 -1.11
CA ARG A 362 4.29 -11.22 -0.83
C ARG A 362 5.25 -10.38 0.00
N LEU A 363 5.95 -10.98 0.97
CA LEU A 363 6.95 -10.27 1.76
C LEU A 363 8.09 -9.77 0.87
N THR A 364 8.67 -10.64 0.04
CA THR A 364 9.81 -10.28 -0.82
C THR A 364 9.40 -9.38 -1.98
N GLU A 365 8.18 -9.53 -2.50
CA GLU A 365 7.67 -8.67 -3.56
C GLU A 365 7.29 -7.28 -3.07
N LEU A 366 6.63 -7.15 -1.91
CA LEU A 366 5.95 -5.92 -1.45
C LEU A 366 6.61 -5.24 -0.25
N ALA A 367 7.81 -5.65 0.17
CA ALA A 367 8.50 -5.04 1.31
C ALA A 367 8.66 -3.53 1.15
N GLY A 368 8.30 -2.75 2.18
CA GLY A 368 8.37 -1.27 2.13
C GLY A 368 7.21 -0.58 1.40
N GLU A 369 6.19 -1.32 0.95
CA GLU A 369 5.02 -0.76 0.24
C GLU A 369 3.78 -0.62 1.13
N GLY A 370 3.89 -0.78 2.46
CA GLY A 370 2.80 -0.51 3.41
C GLY A 370 1.73 -1.61 3.56
N TRP A 371 1.85 -2.75 2.85
CA TRP A 371 0.79 -3.77 2.82
C TRP A 371 0.92 -4.91 3.85
N ARG A 372 2.07 -5.07 4.50
CA ARG A 372 2.33 -6.22 5.40
C ARG A 372 1.37 -6.28 6.58
N TRP A 373 0.89 -5.15 7.09
CA TRP A 373 -0.07 -5.11 8.19
C TRP A 373 -1.43 -5.69 7.80
N ALA A 374 -2.03 -5.14 6.73
CA ALA A 374 -3.27 -5.64 6.16
C ALA A 374 -3.17 -7.13 5.86
N ASP A 375 -1.97 -7.53 5.40
CA ASP A 375 -1.68 -8.91 5.08
C ASP A 375 -1.82 -9.83 6.32
N LEU A 376 -1.04 -9.53 7.36
CA LEU A 376 -1.04 -10.29 8.62
C LEU A 376 -2.43 -10.27 9.27
N GLN A 377 -3.15 -9.15 9.19
CA GLN A 377 -4.48 -9.01 9.76
C GLN A 377 -5.48 -9.98 9.10
N ARG A 378 -5.60 -9.99 7.77
CA ARG A 378 -6.54 -10.92 7.11
C ARG A 378 -6.12 -12.38 7.26
N TRP A 379 -4.82 -12.68 7.39
CA TRP A 379 -4.37 -14.04 7.66
C TRP A 379 -4.60 -14.49 9.11
N GLY A 380 -4.83 -13.56 10.03
CA GLY A 380 -4.92 -13.84 11.47
C GLY A 380 -3.55 -14.10 12.10
N ASP A 381 -2.49 -13.56 11.51
CA ASP A 381 -1.10 -13.76 11.95
C ASP A 381 -0.61 -12.68 12.92
N LEU A 382 -1.36 -11.57 13.08
CA LEU A 382 -1.05 -10.53 14.07
C LEU A 382 -1.17 -11.11 15.48
N SER A 383 -0.02 -11.35 16.13
CA SER A 383 0.04 -11.99 17.43
C SER A 383 1.37 -11.70 18.13
N PRO A 384 1.48 -11.94 19.45
CA PRO A 384 2.75 -11.87 20.18
C PRO A 384 3.84 -12.78 19.61
N ALA A 385 3.50 -13.82 18.84
CA ALA A 385 4.49 -14.70 18.21
C ALA A 385 5.43 -13.96 17.24
N LEU A 386 5.00 -12.81 16.71
CA LEU A 386 5.85 -11.95 15.87
C LEU A 386 7.01 -11.32 16.65
N ALA A 387 6.99 -11.34 17.99
CA ALA A 387 8.04 -10.80 18.84
C ALA A 387 9.42 -11.44 18.59
N THR A 388 9.46 -12.67 18.07
CA THR A 388 10.71 -13.35 17.71
C THR A 388 11.41 -12.69 16.51
N ARG A 389 10.66 -11.93 15.70
CA ARG A 389 11.14 -11.22 14.51
C ARG A 389 11.14 -9.70 14.71
N ASP A 390 10.29 -9.20 15.60
CA ASP A 390 10.16 -7.78 15.91
C ASP A 390 9.66 -7.56 17.35
N ALA A 391 10.57 -7.16 18.25
CA ALA A 391 10.32 -7.05 19.68
C ALA A 391 9.15 -6.11 20.05
N ASP A 392 8.75 -5.21 19.16
CA ASP A 392 7.59 -4.33 19.30
C ASP A 392 6.28 -5.11 19.51
N PHE A 393 6.23 -6.38 19.12
CA PHE A 393 5.07 -7.26 19.33
C PHE A 393 5.01 -7.90 20.72
N THR A 394 6.00 -7.71 21.60
CA THR A 394 6.02 -8.30 22.95
C THR A 394 4.78 -7.93 23.77
N GLY A 395 4.26 -6.70 23.60
CA GLY A 395 3.05 -6.22 24.26
C GLY A 395 1.78 -6.30 23.39
N PHE A 396 1.79 -7.07 22.30
CA PHE A 396 0.65 -7.13 21.38
C PHE A 396 -0.56 -7.82 22.05
N ILE A 397 -1.74 -7.23 21.97
CA ILE A 397 -2.98 -7.79 22.53
C ILE A 397 -3.91 -8.08 21.37
N VAL A 398 -4.19 -9.37 21.15
CA VAL A 398 -5.11 -9.85 20.10
C VAL A 398 -6.54 -9.36 20.39
N GLY A 399 -7.21 -8.86 19.37
CA GLY A 399 -8.51 -8.20 19.43
C GLY A 399 -8.48 -6.79 19.99
N LYS A 400 -7.31 -6.14 20.02
CA LYS A 400 -7.11 -4.74 20.41
C LYS A 400 -6.21 -4.07 19.37
N HIS A 401 -4.94 -4.46 19.36
CA HIS A 401 -3.87 -3.75 18.64
C HIS A 401 -3.86 -4.01 17.12
N GLU A 402 -4.82 -4.76 16.57
CA GLU A 402 -5.02 -4.91 15.12
C GLU A 402 -5.52 -3.62 14.45
N VAL A 403 -6.15 -2.75 15.23
CA VAL A 403 -6.70 -1.46 14.79
C VAL A 403 -6.21 -0.34 15.71
N TYR A 404 -6.32 0.89 15.26
CA TYR A 404 -6.13 2.07 16.08
C TYR A 404 -7.37 2.34 16.96
N PRO A 405 -7.19 3.02 18.11
CA PRO A 405 -8.31 3.61 18.83
C PRO A 405 -8.99 4.66 17.95
N ILE A 406 -10.31 4.78 18.08
CA ILE A 406 -11.06 5.94 17.59
C ILE A 406 -10.62 7.15 18.45
N PRO A 407 -10.37 8.33 17.85
CA PRO A 407 -9.96 9.52 18.61
C PRO A 407 -10.92 9.82 19.75
N GLN A 408 -10.39 10.05 20.95
CA GLN A 408 -11.22 10.28 22.13
C GLN A 408 -12.05 11.55 21.98
N SER A 409 -11.53 12.57 21.30
CA SER A 409 -12.26 13.80 20.97
C SER A 409 -13.58 13.52 20.23
N ASP A 410 -13.59 12.57 19.30
CA ASP A 410 -14.77 12.24 18.50
C ASP A 410 -15.77 11.42 19.31
N ILE A 411 -15.29 10.55 20.21
CA ILE A 411 -16.13 9.83 21.18
C ILE A 411 -16.82 10.81 22.13
N ASP A 412 -16.09 11.81 22.63
CA ASP A 412 -16.62 12.80 23.56
C ASP A 412 -17.68 13.72 22.89
N LEU A 413 -17.52 13.98 21.59
CA LEU A 413 -18.44 14.83 20.80
C LEU A 413 -19.69 14.10 20.29
N ASN A 414 -19.63 12.78 20.14
CA ASN A 414 -20.70 11.98 19.55
C ASN A 414 -21.10 10.82 20.47
N SER A 415 -22.19 11.01 21.22
CA SER A 415 -22.70 10.01 22.18
C SER A 415 -23.20 8.70 21.55
N ASN A 416 -23.36 8.65 20.22
CA ASN A 416 -23.68 7.42 19.50
C ASN A 416 -22.42 6.66 19.06
N LEU A 417 -21.24 7.25 19.18
CA LEU A 417 -19.96 6.63 18.85
C LEU A 417 -19.37 5.94 20.08
N THR A 418 -18.86 4.72 19.86
CA THR A 418 -18.22 3.90 20.89
C THR A 418 -16.82 3.50 20.45
N GLN A 419 -15.95 3.33 21.43
CA GLN A 419 -14.59 2.90 21.22
C GLN A 419 -14.53 1.43 20.73
N ASN A 420 -13.44 1.08 20.05
CA ASN A 420 -13.10 -0.29 19.72
C ASN A 420 -12.95 -1.16 20.98
N PRO A 421 -13.21 -2.48 20.91
CA PRO A 421 -13.07 -3.37 22.05
C PRO A 421 -11.69 -3.29 22.70
N LYS A 422 -11.64 -3.35 24.03
CA LYS A 422 -10.41 -3.37 24.86
C LYS A 422 -9.60 -2.07 24.88
N TYR A 423 -10.13 -0.97 24.35
CA TYR A 423 -9.60 0.38 24.51
C TYR A 423 -10.37 1.14 25.59
#